data_AF-A0A2D0J1N9-F1
#
_entry.id   AF-A0A2D0J1N9-F1
#
_cell.length_a   1.000
_cell.length_b   1.000
_cell.length_c   1.000
_cell.angle_alpha   90.00
_cell.angle_beta   90.00
_cell.angle_gamma   90.00
#
_symmetry.space_group_name_H-M   'P 1'
#
loop_
_entity.id
_entity.type
_entity.pdbx_description
1 polymer ?
#
loop_
_entity_poly.entity_id
_entity_poly.type
_entity_poly.pdbx_seq_one_letter_code
_entity_poly.pdbx_strand_id
1 'polypeptide(L)' 'MEYTYQACKPGVKEQIVDIAMNNGGIRDTARILKVATATVMKTLKTSRPET' A
#
# COMPACT_ATOMS: atom_id res chain seq x y z
N MET A 1 19.54 9.63 -9.28
CA MET A 1 18.12 9.22 -9.38
C MET A 1 17.93 8.04 -8.45
N GLU A 2 17.47 8.31 -7.23
CA GLU A 2 17.38 7.30 -6.18
C GLU A 2 16.06 6.53 -6.33
N TYR A 3 16.07 5.44 -7.11
CA TYR A 3 14.93 4.53 -7.21
C TYR A 3 14.95 3.58 -6.00
N THR A 4 14.83 4.14 -4.78
CA THR A 4 14.69 3.33 -3.58
C THR A 4 13.32 2.66 -3.63
N TYR A 5 13.33 1.37 -3.95
CA TYR A 5 12.18 0.48 -3.86
C TYR A 5 11.75 0.42 -2.38
N GLN A 6 10.85 1.32 -1.99
CA GLN A 6 10.44 1.47 -0.59
C GLN A 6 9.52 0.34 -0.12
N ALA A 7 9.14 -0.61 -0.98
CA ALA A 7 8.19 -1.67 -0.67
C ALA A 7 8.61 -2.61 0.50
N CYS A 8 9.89 -2.64 0.86
CA CYS A 8 10.43 -3.47 1.96
C CYS A 8 10.80 -2.66 3.21
N LYS A 9 10.35 -1.41 3.36
CA LYS A 9 10.48 -0.71 4.65
C LYS A 9 9.41 -1.20 5.63
N PRO A 10 9.76 -1.51 6.89
CA PRO A 10 8.74 -1.73 7.93
C PRO A 10 7.85 -0.48 8.02
N GLY A 11 6.53 -0.67 7.94
CA GLY A 11 5.53 0.41 7.92
C GLY A 11 4.84 0.70 6.58
N VAL A 12 5.33 0.13 5.47
CA VAL A 12 4.68 0.35 4.14
C VAL A 12 3.29 -0.29 4.08
N LYS A 13 3.08 -1.40 4.78
CA LYS A 13 1.76 -2.05 4.86
C LYS A 13 0.75 -1.17 5.59
N GLU A 14 1.13 -0.61 6.73
CA GLU A 14 0.32 0.35 7.49
C GLU A 14 0.03 1.61 6.66
N GLN A 15 1.03 2.16 5.96
CA GLN A 15 0.84 3.31 5.06
C GLN A 15 -0.10 3.00 3.88
N ILE A 16 -0.04 1.78 3.33
CA ILE A 16 -0.98 1.34 2.30
C ILE A 16 -2.41 1.36 2.83
N VAL A 17 -2.64 0.84 4.03
CA VAL A 17 -3.98 0.82 4.65
C VAL A 17 -4.45 2.25 4.93
N ASP A 18 -3.59 3.06 5.53
CA ASP A 18 -3.91 4.44 5.90
C ASP A 18 -4.29 5.28 4.66
N ILE A 19 -3.44 5.32 3.63
CA ILE A 19 -3.71 6.13 2.44
C ILE A 19 -4.91 5.59 1.66
N ALA A 20 -5.04 4.27 1.50
CA ALA A 20 -6.13 3.70 0.72
C ALA A 20 -7.49 3.85 1.41
N MET A 21 -7.54 3.80 2.75
CA MET A 21 -8.78 3.96 3.53
C MET A 21 -9.14 5.43 3.75
N ASN A 22 -8.16 6.34 3.79
CA ASN A 22 -8.37 7.79 3.85
C ASN A 22 -8.58 8.41 2.45
N ASN A 23 -9.46 7.82 1.63
CA ASN A 23 -9.89 8.37 0.35
C ASN A 23 -8.86 8.35 -0.81
N GLY A 24 -7.68 7.75 -0.64
CA GLY A 24 -6.69 7.59 -1.73
C GLY A 24 -7.07 6.47 -2.72
N GLY A 25 -7.74 5.41 -2.27
CA GLY A 25 -8.07 4.28 -3.13
C GLY A 25 -6.82 3.55 -3.68
N ILE A 26 -7.04 2.42 -4.37
CA ILE A 26 -5.97 1.45 -4.63
C ILE A 26 -4.90 1.97 -5.60
N ARG A 27 -5.33 2.59 -6.72
CA ARG A 27 -4.43 3.04 -7.78
C ARG A 27 -3.60 4.26 -7.39
N ASP A 28 -4.20 5.19 -6.64
CA ASP A 28 -3.50 6.39 -6.19
C ASP A 28 -2.46 6.04 -5.13
N THR A 29 -2.83 5.20 -4.16
CA THR A 29 -1.91 4.68 -3.13
C THR A 29 -0.70 3.97 -3.76
N ALA A 30 -0.94 3.16 -4.80
CA ALA A 30 0.14 2.49 -5.54
C ALA A 30 1.09 3.50 -6.20
N ARG A 31 0.57 4.62 -6.74
CA ARG A 31 1.36 5.69 -7.36
C ARG A 31 2.14 6.50 -6.31
N ILE A 32 1.51 6.87 -5.20
CA ILE A 32 2.11 7.63 -4.10
C ILE A 32 3.28 6.84 -3.49
N LEU A 33 3.05 5.57 -3.15
CA LEU A 33 4.04 4.72 -2.49
C LEU A 33 5.01 4.03 -3.46
N LYS A 34 4.82 4.22 -4.78
CA LYS A 34 5.60 3.57 -5.84
C LYS A 34 5.68 2.04 -5.67
N VAL A 35 4.55 1.43 -5.34
CA VAL A 35 4.38 -0.01 -5.16
C VAL A 35 3.45 -0.58 -6.22
N ALA A 36 3.51 -1.89 -6.44
CA ALA A 36 2.57 -2.54 -7.34
C ALA A 36 1.13 -2.47 -6.80
N THR A 37 0.16 -2.24 -7.68
CA THR A 37 -1.28 -2.23 -7.36
C THR A 37 -1.74 -3.54 -6.72
N ALA A 38 -1.13 -4.65 -7.14
CA ALA A 38 -1.36 -5.97 -6.55
C ALA A 38 -0.92 -6.05 -5.08
N THR A 39 0.17 -5.36 -4.72
CA THR A 39 0.65 -5.27 -3.33
C THR A 39 -0.35 -4.52 -2.48
N VAL A 40 -0.88 -3.39 -2.96
CA VAL A 40 -1.93 -2.63 -2.26
C VAL A 40 -3.15 -3.51 -2.03
N MET A 41 -3.66 -4.17 -3.07
CA MET A 41 -4.82 -5.05 -2.95
C MET A 41 -4.58 -6.21 -1.97
N LYS A 42 -3.40 -6.84 -2.01
CA LYS A 42 -3.05 -7.95 -1.11
C LYS A 42 -3.01 -7.48 0.34
N THR A 43 -2.36 -6.35 0.62
CA THR A 43 -2.32 -5.76 1.96
C THR A 43 -3.72 -5.46 2.47
N LEU A 44 -4.58 -4.84 1.65
CA LEU A 44 -5.96 -4.54 2.06
C LEU A 44 -6.81 -5.78 2.32
N LYS A 45 -6.60 -6.87 1.57
CA LYS A 45 -7.27 -8.16 1.84
C LYS A 45 -6.81 -8.75 3.16
N THR A 46 -5.49 -8.82 3.39
CA THR A 46 -4.91 -9.36 4.64
C THR A 46 -5.20 -8.48 5.87
N SER A 47 -5.41 -7.18 5.69
CA SER A 47 -5.75 -6.25 6.78
C SER A 47 -7.22 -6.29 7.18
N ARG A 48 -8.11 -6.88 6.37
CA ARG A 48 -9.45 -7.22 6.83
C ARG A 48 -9.33 -8.52 7.62
N PRO A 49 -9.68 -8.56 8.91
CA PRO A 49 -9.71 -9.83 9.62
C PRO A 49 -10.71 -10.73 8.90
N GLU A 50 -10.25 -11.91 8.47
CA GLU A 50 -11.10 -12.98 7.98
C GLU A 50 -12.03 -13.35 9.15
N THR A 51 -13.33 -13.03 9.04
CA THR A 51 -14.36 -13.47 10.01
C THR A 51 -14.60 -14.96 9.86
#